data_AF-R7A361-F1
#
_entry.id   AF-R7A361-F1
#
_cell.length_a   1.000
_cell.length_b   1.000
_cell.length_c   1.000
_cell.angle_alpha   90.00
_cell.angle_beta   90.00
_cell.angle_gamma   90.00
#
_symmetry.space_group_name_H-M   'P 1'
#
loop_
_entity.id
_entity.type
_entity.pdbx_description
1 polymer ?
#
loop_
_entity_poly.entity_id
_entity_poly.type
_entity_poly.pdbx_seq_one_letter_code
_entity_poly.pdbx_strand_id
1 'polypeptide(L)'
;MKYTPRTLDEILEANPAPEFERVDEETESKNEEGGGLVKKADMKWFVFVESVNRKEIYEMNVFDHGSFTADLEKFLKKRPTREELSEELRHITMYYFWSKCEWEVLLTSWVHGGRDDAPKLKIDVYDQLKMNWDHFVDYVWQLAPKKRPRTKEGVVDEL
;
A
#
# COMPACT_ATOMS: atom_id res chain seq x y z
N MET A 1 9.59 -33.80 25.85
CA MET A 1 8.76 -33.77 24.63
C MET A 1 9.67 -34.09 23.46
N LYS A 2 9.44 -35.17 22.70
CA LYS A 2 10.27 -35.51 21.53
C LYS A 2 9.74 -34.72 20.35
N TYR A 3 10.51 -33.74 19.87
CA TYR A 3 10.16 -33.00 18.66
C TYR A 3 10.51 -33.86 17.45
N THR A 4 9.50 -34.21 16.66
CA THR A 4 9.68 -34.79 15.33
C THR A 4 9.54 -33.66 14.33
N PRO A 5 10.58 -33.30 13.56
CA PRO A 5 10.47 -32.27 12.54
C PRO A 5 9.44 -32.69 11.49
N ARG A 6 8.50 -31.80 11.16
CA ARG A 6 7.61 -32.03 10.03
C ARG A 6 8.36 -31.85 8.72
N THR A 7 8.00 -32.63 7.71
CA THR A 7 8.51 -32.45 6.36
C THR A 7 7.90 -31.18 5.73
N LEU A 8 8.53 -30.66 4.68
CA LEU A 8 8.01 -29.50 3.96
C LEU A 8 6.60 -29.76 3.41
N ASP A 9 6.35 -30.98 2.95
CA ASP A 9 5.05 -31.41 2.42
C ASP A 9 3.98 -31.43 3.53
N GLU A 10 4.30 -31.92 4.72
CA GLU A 10 3.40 -31.91 5.89
C GLU A 10 3.04 -30.50 6.37
N ILE A 11 3.92 -29.53 6.14
CA ILE A 11 3.69 -28.12 6.49
C ILE A 11 2.79 -27.46 5.45
N LEU A 12 3.05 -27.69 4.17
CA LEU A 12 2.26 -27.17 3.06
C LEU A 12 0.84 -27.73 3.04
N GLU A 13 0.65 -28.98 3.46
CA GLU A 13 -0.66 -29.62 3.53
C GLU A 13 -1.49 -29.15 4.74
N ALA A 14 -0.83 -28.86 5.87
CA ALA A 14 -1.50 -28.33 7.06
C ALA A 14 -1.92 -26.85 6.93
N ASN A 15 -1.27 -26.11 6.03
CA ASN A 15 -1.55 -24.71 5.77
C ASN A 15 -1.38 -24.44 4.26
N PRO A 16 -2.39 -24.81 3.43
CA PRO A 16 -2.27 -24.66 1.99
C PRO A 16 -2.00 -23.21 1.65
N ALA A 17 -1.00 -22.97 0.79
CA ALA A 17 -0.74 -21.64 0.27
C ALA A 17 -2.04 -21.12 -0.38
N PRO A 18 -2.48 -19.89 -0.06
CA PRO A 18 -3.63 -19.31 -0.74
C PRO A 18 -3.37 -19.32 -2.24
N GLU A 19 -4.33 -19.83 -3.03
CA GLU A 19 -4.29 -19.73 -4.48
C GLU A 19 -4.35 -18.25 -4.86
N PHE A 20 -3.19 -17.67 -5.16
CA PHE A 20 -3.13 -16.39 -5.82
C PHE A 20 -3.31 -16.63 -7.31
N GLU A 21 -4.48 -16.25 -7.85
CA GLU A 21 -4.64 -16.07 -9.28
C GLU A 21 -3.57 -15.07 -9.74
N ARG A 22 -2.55 -15.57 -10.44
CA ARG A 22 -1.65 -14.69 -11.20
C ARG A 22 -2.50 -14.04 -12.27
N VAL A 23 -2.80 -12.76 -12.09
CA VAL A 23 -3.40 -11.95 -13.15
C VAL A 23 -2.36 -11.90 -14.28
N ASP A 24 -2.67 -12.58 -15.38
CA ASP A 24 -1.78 -12.66 -16.53
C ASP A 24 -1.48 -11.25 -17.07
N GLU A 25 -0.18 -10.93 -17.24
CA GLU A 25 0.36 -9.66 -17.76
C GLU A 25 -0.24 -9.27 -19.13
N GLU A 26 -0.91 -10.18 -19.83
CA GLU A 26 -1.54 -9.93 -21.13
C GLU A 26 -2.79 -9.03 -21.07
N THR A 27 -3.39 -8.82 -19.89
CA THR A 27 -4.55 -7.91 -19.77
C THR A 27 -4.18 -6.43 -19.73
N GLU A 28 -2.90 -6.08 -19.67
CA GLU A 28 -2.44 -4.68 -19.54
C GLU A 28 -2.27 -3.96 -20.90
N SER A 29 -2.53 -4.65 -22.03
CA SER A 29 -2.30 -4.08 -23.37
C SER A 29 -3.50 -3.39 -24.03
N LYS A 30 -4.61 -3.12 -23.31
CA LYS A 30 -5.81 -2.49 -23.92
C LYS A 30 -6.44 -1.31 -23.19
N ASN A 31 -5.72 -0.63 -22.29
CA ASN A 31 -6.20 0.61 -21.68
C ASN A 31 -5.31 1.81 -22.01
N GLU A 32 -4.92 1.94 -23.27
CA GLU A 32 -4.68 3.27 -23.84
C GLU A 32 -6.03 3.80 -24.33
N GLU A 33 -6.30 5.08 -24.03
CA GLU A 33 -7.56 5.81 -24.27
C GLU A 33 -8.62 5.72 -23.15
N GLY A 34 -8.43 6.54 -22.11
CA GLY A 34 -9.51 6.91 -21.21
C GLY A 34 -8.99 7.38 -19.87
N GLY A 35 -8.83 8.69 -19.70
CA GLY A 35 -8.62 9.32 -18.39
C GLY A 35 -9.84 9.12 -17.49
N GLY A 36 -9.99 7.92 -16.94
CA GLY A 36 -10.95 7.55 -15.92
C GLY A 36 -10.42 7.92 -14.54
N LEU A 37 -11.24 8.65 -13.78
CA LEU A 37 -10.98 8.98 -12.38
C LEU A 37 -10.99 7.67 -11.59
N VAL A 38 -9.85 7.21 -11.06
CA VAL A 38 -9.85 6.04 -10.17
C VAL A 38 -10.65 6.41 -8.92
N LYS A 39 -11.66 5.60 -8.60
CA LYS A 39 -12.51 5.87 -7.44
C LYS A 39 -11.72 5.52 -6.19
N LYS A 40 -11.93 6.28 -5.10
CA LYS A 40 -11.35 6.03 -3.77
C LYS A 40 -11.43 4.56 -3.32
N ALA A 41 -12.50 3.86 -3.70
CA ALA A 41 -12.75 2.47 -3.38
C ALA A 41 -11.74 1.46 -4.01
N ASP A 42 -10.94 1.91 -4.98
CA ASP A 42 -10.02 1.04 -5.72
C ASP A 42 -8.56 1.17 -5.24
N MET A 43 -8.27 2.13 -4.34
CA MET A 43 -6.92 2.33 -3.82
C MET A 43 -6.56 1.21 -2.84
N LYS A 44 -5.51 0.45 -3.15
CA LYS A 44 -5.08 -0.70 -2.36
C LYS A 44 -3.57 -0.69 -2.19
N TRP A 45 -3.12 -0.52 -0.96
CA TRP A 45 -1.74 -0.77 -0.56
C TRP A 45 -1.73 -1.38 0.83
N PHE A 46 -1.40 -2.66 0.92
CA PHE A 46 -1.50 -3.41 2.17
C PHE A 46 -0.21 -3.39 2.96
N VAL A 47 -0.35 -3.31 4.29
CA VAL A 47 0.73 -3.36 5.27
C VAL A 47 0.30 -4.27 6.42
N PHE A 48 1.26 -4.82 7.15
CA PHE A 48 0.99 -5.60 8.36
C PHE A 48 0.83 -4.68 9.56
N VAL A 49 -0.27 -4.86 10.30
CA VAL A 49 -0.57 -4.16 11.56
C VAL A 49 -1.01 -5.18 12.60
N GLU A 50 -0.67 -4.94 13.86
CA GLU A 50 -1.15 -5.76 14.97
C GLU A 50 -2.49 -5.21 15.51
N SER A 51 -3.49 -6.07 15.62
CA SER A 51 -4.71 -5.73 16.36
C SER A 51 -4.57 -6.17 17.81
N VAL A 52 -4.41 -5.21 18.72
CA VAL A 52 -4.36 -5.49 20.17
C VAL A 52 -5.63 -6.24 20.63
N ASN A 53 -6.78 -5.91 20.05
CA ASN A 53 -8.06 -6.52 20.40
C ASN A 53 -8.17 -7.98 19.94
N ARG A 54 -7.64 -8.30 18.75
CA ARG A 54 -7.70 -9.64 18.16
C ARG A 54 -6.48 -10.50 18.48
N LYS A 55 -5.39 -9.89 18.97
CA LYS A 55 -4.08 -10.51 19.22
C LYS A 55 -3.52 -11.22 17.98
N GLU A 56 -3.70 -10.58 16.83
CA GLU A 56 -3.25 -11.08 15.55
C GLU A 56 -2.63 -9.95 14.72
N ILE A 57 -1.68 -10.32 13.88
CA ILE A 57 -1.19 -9.47 12.80
C ILE A 57 -2.12 -9.68 11.61
N TYR A 58 -2.60 -8.59 11.02
CA TYR A 58 -3.48 -8.62 9.86
C TYR A 58 -3.02 -7.63 8.80
N GLU A 59 -3.45 -7.86 7.57
CA GLU A 59 -3.23 -6.96 6.45
C GLU A 59 -4.23 -5.80 6.52
N MET A 60 -3.72 -4.58 6.56
CA MET A 60 -4.51 -3.36 6.51
C MET A 60 -4.21 -2.61 5.23
N ASN A 61 -5.24 -2.22 4.49
CA ASN A 61 -5.09 -1.26 3.41
C ASN A 61 -4.81 0.13 4.00
N VAL A 62 -3.66 0.73 3.68
CA VAL A 62 -3.24 2.04 4.21
C VAL A 62 -4.28 3.13 3.92
N PHE A 63 -4.99 3.03 2.79
CA PHE A 63 -6.00 4.01 2.39
C PHE A 63 -7.34 3.87 3.15
N ASP A 64 -7.53 2.82 3.95
CA ASP A 64 -8.69 2.69 4.85
C ASP A 64 -8.56 3.60 6.08
N HIS A 65 -7.35 4.10 6.37
CA HIS A 65 -7.14 5.08 7.44
C HIS A 65 -7.75 6.44 7.06
N GLY A 66 -8.94 6.73 7.61
CA GLY A 66 -9.76 7.88 7.23
C GLY A 66 -9.06 9.24 7.20
N SER A 67 -8.35 9.61 8.28
CA SER A 67 -7.71 10.94 8.37
C SER A 67 -6.49 11.08 7.44
N PHE A 68 -5.61 10.08 7.41
CA PHE A 68 -4.54 9.94 6.41
C PHE A 68 -5.05 10.16 4.99
N THR A 69 -6.08 9.41 4.58
CA THR A 69 -6.62 9.50 3.22
C THR A 69 -7.26 10.86 2.95
N ALA A 70 -7.93 11.47 3.95
CA ALA A 70 -8.49 12.81 3.81
C ALA A 70 -7.42 13.89 3.62
N ASP A 71 -6.32 13.84 4.36
CA ASP A 71 -5.21 14.79 4.21
C ASP A 71 -4.49 14.62 2.87
N LEU A 72 -4.27 13.38 2.45
CA LEU A 72 -3.72 13.08 1.13
C LEU A 72 -4.62 13.63 0.01
N GLU A 73 -5.93 13.36 0.05
CA GLU A 73 -6.89 13.88 -0.92
C GLU A 73 -6.90 15.41 -0.96
N LYS A 74 -6.83 16.06 0.21
CA LYS A 74 -6.75 17.51 0.34
C LYS A 74 -5.50 18.07 -0.33
N PHE A 75 -4.38 17.38 -0.21
CA PHE A 75 -3.14 17.75 -0.87
C PHE A 75 -3.19 17.51 -2.39
N LEU A 76 -3.67 16.35 -2.84
CA LEU A 76 -3.80 16.03 -4.27
C LEU A 76 -4.68 17.03 -5.03
N LYS A 77 -5.70 17.60 -4.37
CA LYS A 77 -6.54 18.67 -4.95
C LYS A 77 -5.76 19.94 -5.29
N LYS A 78 -4.61 20.19 -4.66
CA LYS A 78 -3.73 21.33 -4.94
C LYS A 78 -2.95 21.19 -6.24
N ARG A 79 -2.96 20.00 -6.87
CA ARG A 79 -2.21 19.68 -8.10
C ARG A 79 -0.70 19.90 -7.94
N PRO A 80 -0.08 19.19 -6.98
CA PRO A 80 1.36 19.25 -6.77
C PRO A 80 2.12 18.72 -7.98
N THR A 81 3.42 18.99 -8.08
CA THR A 81 4.32 18.18 -8.91
C THR A 81 4.54 16.79 -8.26
N ARG A 82 5.18 15.88 -8.99
CA ARG A 82 5.52 14.55 -8.44
C ARG A 82 6.47 14.67 -7.25
N GLU A 83 7.41 15.60 -7.32
CA GLU A 83 8.40 15.87 -6.28
C GLU A 83 7.72 16.46 -5.03
N GLU A 84 6.84 17.46 -5.22
CA GLU A 84 6.02 18.00 -4.14
C GLU A 84 5.11 16.92 -3.52
N LEU A 85 4.60 15.99 -4.32
CA LEU A 85 3.86 14.83 -3.83
C LEU A 85 4.72 13.90 -3.00
N SER A 86 5.90 13.50 -3.48
CA SER A 86 6.81 12.64 -2.72
C SER A 86 7.05 13.23 -1.33
N GLU A 87 7.35 14.52 -1.27
CA GLU A 87 7.74 15.18 -0.03
C GLU A 87 6.57 15.30 0.94
N GLU A 88 5.41 15.78 0.47
CA GLU A 88 4.24 15.90 1.33
C GLU A 88 3.69 14.52 1.73
N LEU A 89 3.65 13.55 0.81
CA LEU A 89 3.22 12.19 1.12
C LEU A 89 4.11 11.59 2.22
N ARG A 90 5.42 11.88 2.21
CA ARG A 90 6.34 11.47 3.26
C ARG A 90 5.96 12.13 4.59
N HIS A 91 5.72 13.43 4.60
CA HIS A 91 5.29 14.16 5.80
C HIS A 91 3.97 13.63 6.38
N ILE A 92 2.95 13.42 5.53
CA ILE A 92 1.65 12.88 5.93
C ILE A 92 1.82 11.46 6.48
N THR A 93 2.55 10.59 5.76
CA THR A 93 2.76 9.20 6.18
C THR A 93 3.49 9.13 7.52
N MET A 94 4.54 9.93 7.70
CA MET A 94 5.25 10.02 8.98
C MET A 94 4.33 10.52 10.10
N TYR A 95 3.54 11.57 9.86
CA TYR A 95 2.63 12.10 10.86
C TYR A 95 1.62 11.07 11.36
N TYR A 96 1.08 10.24 10.47
CA TYR A 96 0.06 9.24 10.84
C TYR A 96 0.66 7.98 11.45
N PHE A 97 1.78 7.50 10.93
CA PHE A 97 2.21 6.11 11.16
C PHE A 97 3.57 5.96 11.84
N TRP A 98 4.41 6.99 11.83
CA TRP A 98 5.79 6.84 12.28
C TRP A 98 5.91 6.87 13.81
N SER A 99 6.59 5.87 14.36
CA SER A 99 6.96 5.76 15.78
C SER A 99 5.75 5.78 16.74
N LYS A 100 4.61 5.22 16.32
CA LYS A 100 3.40 5.10 17.14
C LYS A 100 3.10 3.64 17.44
N CYS A 101 2.85 3.32 18.70
CA CYS A 101 2.75 1.94 19.15
C CYS A 101 1.59 1.16 18.49
N GLU A 102 0.50 1.82 18.11
CA GLU A 102 -0.62 1.17 17.41
C GLU A 102 -0.32 0.77 15.96
N TRP A 103 0.75 1.31 15.38
CA TRP A 103 1.20 1.04 14.00
C TRP A 103 2.53 0.28 13.94
N GLU A 104 3.11 -0.01 15.10
CA GLU A 104 4.37 -0.74 15.23
C GLU A 104 4.10 -2.25 15.27
N VAL A 105 4.93 -3.02 14.55
CA VAL A 105 4.99 -4.47 14.64
C VAL A 105 6.42 -4.93 14.85
N LEU A 106 6.57 -6.04 15.57
CA LEU A 106 7.87 -6.66 15.81
C LEU A 106 8.10 -7.79 14.82
N LEU A 107 8.98 -7.57 13.84
CA LEU A 107 9.46 -8.63 12.96
C LEU A 107 10.48 -9.47 13.72
N THR A 108 10.30 -10.79 13.71
CA THR A 108 11.25 -11.74 14.27
C THR A 108 11.51 -12.89 13.32
N SER A 109 12.72 -13.43 13.36
CA SER A 109 13.07 -14.60 12.54
C SER A 109 12.36 -15.84 13.04
N TRP A 110 11.56 -16.45 12.14
CA TRP A 110 10.92 -17.73 12.39
C TRP A 110 11.92 -18.86 12.67
N VAL A 111 13.03 -18.90 11.93
CA VAL A 111 14.04 -20.00 12.02
C VAL A 111 14.70 -20.07 13.40
N HIS A 112 14.79 -18.94 14.10
CA HIS A 112 15.30 -18.90 15.47
C HIS A 112 14.23 -19.23 16.52
N GLY A 113 13.05 -19.71 16.10
CA GLY A 113 12.04 -20.33 16.95
C GLY A 113 11.49 -19.41 18.04
N GLY A 114 11.50 -18.09 17.81
CA GLY A 114 11.09 -17.11 18.81
C GLY A 114 11.97 -17.08 20.06
N ARG A 115 13.21 -17.58 20.00
CA ARG A 115 14.16 -17.45 21.11
C ARG A 115 14.45 -15.98 21.40
N ASP A 116 14.79 -15.68 22.64
CA ASP A 116 15.03 -14.30 23.07
C ASP A 116 16.19 -13.62 22.35
N ASP A 117 17.17 -14.39 21.90
CA ASP A 117 18.33 -13.97 21.11
C ASP A 117 18.08 -13.90 19.59
N ALA A 118 16.88 -14.25 19.13
CA ALA A 118 16.52 -14.10 17.73
C ALA A 118 16.60 -12.62 17.31
N PRO A 119 17.09 -12.32 16.09
CA PRO A 119 17.02 -10.98 15.53
C PRO A 119 15.58 -10.48 15.55
N LYS A 120 15.40 -9.28 16.10
CA LYS A 120 14.13 -8.57 16.22
C LYS A 120 14.30 -7.21 15.56
N LEU A 121 13.37 -6.87 14.68
CA LEU A 121 13.31 -5.55 14.05
C LEU A 121 11.94 -4.97 14.33
N LYS A 122 11.92 -3.85 15.06
CA LYS A 122 10.70 -3.06 15.20
C LYS A 122 10.55 -2.24 13.93
N ILE A 123 9.40 -2.35 13.29
CA ILE A 123 9.02 -1.54 12.13
C ILE A 123 7.65 -0.92 12.40
N ASP A 124 7.35 0.19 11.74
CA ASP A 124 6.00 0.72 11.66
C ASP A 124 5.45 0.72 10.22
N VAL A 125 4.22 1.21 10.03
CA VAL A 125 3.61 1.31 8.70
C VAL A 125 4.42 2.23 7.77
N TYR A 126 5.08 3.28 8.28
CA TYR A 126 5.94 4.12 7.44
C TYR A 126 7.19 3.36 6.99
N ASP A 127 7.84 2.59 7.86
CA ASP A 127 8.98 1.74 7.48
C ASP A 127 8.61 0.76 6.37
N GLN A 128 7.40 0.17 6.43
CA GLN A 128 6.88 -0.72 5.39
C GLN A 128 6.71 -0.02 4.04
N LEU A 129 6.15 1.20 4.03
CA LEU A 129 5.98 2.01 2.82
C LEU A 129 7.32 2.49 2.26
N LYS A 130 8.24 2.88 3.14
CA LYS A 130 9.56 3.44 2.80
C LYS A 130 10.41 2.47 1.99
N MET A 131 10.28 1.15 2.21
CA MET A 131 11.03 0.14 1.46
C MET A 131 10.82 0.24 -0.06
N ASN A 132 9.62 0.64 -0.50
CA ASN A 132 9.27 0.79 -1.91
C ASN A 132 8.72 2.20 -2.19
N TRP A 133 9.35 3.23 -1.59
CA TRP A 133 8.79 4.58 -1.54
C TRP A 133 8.49 5.17 -2.93
N ASP A 134 9.42 5.04 -3.88
CA ASP A 134 9.23 5.58 -5.23
C ASP A 134 8.02 4.95 -5.94
N HIS A 135 7.84 3.63 -5.80
CA HIS A 135 6.67 2.93 -6.33
C HIS A 135 5.37 3.35 -5.64
N PHE A 136 5.41 3.60 -4.33
CA PHE A 136 4.26 4.11 -3.60
C PHE A 136 3.87 5.53 -4.07
N VAL A 137 4.86 6.41 -4.26
CA VAL A 137 4.64 7.75 -4.82
C VAL A 137 4.05 7.67 -6.23
N ASP A 138 4.61 6.82 -7.10
CA ASP A 138 4.11 6.65 -8.47
C ASP A 138 2.68 6.12 -8.49
N TYR A 139 2.38 5.16 -7.63
CA TYR A 139 1.03 4.63 -7.46
C TYR A 139 0.05 5.74 -7.08
N VAL A 140 0.35 6.53 -6.05
CA VAL A 140 -0.49 7.66 -5.61
C VAL A 140 -0.59 8.74 -6.70
N TRP A 141 0.50 9.01 -7.41
CA TRP A 141 0.56 10.00 -8.50
C TRP A 141 -0.35 9.63 -9.67
N GLN A 142 -0.37 8.36 -10.07
CA GLN A 142 -1.24 7.88 -11.16
C GLN A 142 -2.73 8.06 -10.85
N LEU A 143 -3.08 8.00 -9.56
CA LEU A 143 -4.44 8.14 -9.04
C LEU A 143 -4.85 9.61 -8.86
N ALA A 144 -3.90 10.54 -8.90
CA ALA A 144 -4.18 11.97 -8.79
C ALA A 144 -5.06 12.45 -9.96
N PRO A 145 -6.00 13.38 -9.71
CA PRO A 145 -6.90 13.88 -10.74
C PRO A 145 -6.14 14.58 -11.86
N LYS A 146 -6.04 13.94 -13.04
CA LYS A 146 -5.43 14.51 -14.25
C LYS A 146 -6.38 15.51 -14.91
N LYS A 147 -5.86 16.56 -15.56
CA LYS A 147 -6.68 17.46 -16.39
C LYS A 147 -7.31 16.64 -17.51
N ARG A 148 -8.63 16.72 -17.70
CA ARG A 148 -9.23 16.38 -19.00
C ARG A 148 -8.73 17.42 -20.02
N PRO A 149 -8.22 17.01 -21.19
CA PRO A 149 -7.91 17.96 -22.25
C PRO A 149 -9.18 18.75 -22.58
N ARG A 150 -9.05 20.07 -22.69
CA ARG A 150 -10.16 20.95 -23.07
C ARG A 150 -10.40 20.74 -24.56
N THR A 151 -11.40 19.96 -24.95
CA THR A 151 -11.82 19.87 -26.36
C THR A 151 -12.28 21.26 -26.78
N LYS A 152 -11.52 21.93 -27.66
CA LYS A 152 -11.97 23.17 -28.29
C LYS A 152 -12.95 22.77 -29.40
N GLU A 153 -14.20 22.50 -29.06
CA GLU A 153 -15.26 22.36 -30.06
C GLU A 153 -15.86 23.74 -30.36
N GLY A 154 -15.56 24.23 -31.57
CA GLY A 154 -16.46 25.03 -32.41
C GLY A 154 -16.80 26.46 -31.98
N VAL A 155 -15.92 27.41 -32.27
CA VAL A 155 -16.36 28.74 -32.75
C VAL A 155 -16.03 28.78 -34.23
N VAL A 156 -17.03 28.60 -35.07
CA VAL A 156 -17.02 29.07 -36.46
C VAL A 156 -18.13 30.11 -36.55
N ASP A 157 -17.72 31.37 -36.40
CA ASP A 157 -18.44 32.50 -36.97
C ASP A 157 -18.27 32.42 -38.49
N GLU A 158 -19.36 32.27 -39.23
CA GLU A 158 -19.43 32.68 -40.63
C GLU A 158 -20.73 33.46 -40.88
N LEU A 159 -20.54 34.78 -40.94
CA LEU A 159 -21.17 35.84 -41.74
C LEU A 159 -22.65 35.70 -42.15
#